data_AF-A0AAD5EPM4-F1
#
_entry.id   AF-A0AAD5EPM4-F1
#
_cell.length_a   1.000
_cell.length_b   1.000
_cell.length_c   1.000
_cell.angle_alpha   90.00
_cell.angle_beta   90.00
_cell.angle_gamma   90.00
#
_symmetry.space_group_name_H-M   'P 1'
#
loop_
_entity.id
_entity.type
_entity.pdbx_description
1 polymer ?
#
loop_
_entity_poly.entity_id
_entity_poly.type
_entity_poly.pdbx_seq_one_letter_code
_entity_poly.pdbx_strand_id
1 'polypeptide(L)'
;MRSWSYQSLQDFTGLSAVREAVAGGDPGILILDLPVLQGDVSLKTLPQGLVLQKNGASSSVPVTVMEKLHKFSHVVLKNLSHAVELPWEKYLGEMHEFTAQGNDELRTVSLNESVANEWSTLTIVLNESHPQQALVLFDAALATFTEGMTSKPPGSAIDVSELAGQIGKPEGDWIAYYVRPIEDVFYTRTADALMTPLSTTEYEERKRVKESKIV
;
A
#
# COMPACT_ATOMS: atom_id res chain seq x y z
N MET A 1 8.60 14.10 1.62
CA MET A 1 7.46 13.48 0.91
C MET A 1 7.16 14.24 -0.36
N ARG A 2 7.19 13.55 -1.51
CA ARG A 2 6.98 14.10 -2.86
C ARG A 2 5.57 13.80 -3.37
N SER A 3 5.08 14.60 -4.33
CA SER A 3 3.73 14.51 -4.88
C SER A 3 3.71 14.25 -6.40
N TRP A 4 2.82 13.40 -6.90
CA TRP A 4 2.69 13.08 -8.33
C TRP A 4 1.27 12.82 -8.78
N SER A 5 0.98 13.03 -10.06
CA SER A 5 -0.31 12.65 -10.63
C SER A 5 -0.42 11.13 -10.80
N TYR A 6 -1.60 10.58 -10.57
CA TYR A 6 -1.89 9.16 -10.78
C TYR A 6 -1.57 8.70 -12.21
N GLN A 7 -1.85 9.54 -13.22
CA GLN A 7 -1.56 9.24 -14.63
C GLN A 7 -0.06 8.95 -14.84
N SER A 8 0.83 9.70 -14.20
CA SER A 8 2.28 9.52 -14.33
C SER A 8 2.79 8.18 -13.79
N LEU A 9 2.04 7.56 -12.86
CA LEU A 9 2.33 6.21 -12.39
C LEU A 9 1.85 5.16 -13.40
N GLN A 10 0.75 5.40 -14.10
CA GLN A 10 0.21 4.44 -15.06
C GLN A 10 1.10 4.29 -16.31
N ASP A 11 1.72 5.38 -16.75
CA ASP A 11 2.56 5.42 -17.95
C ASP A 11 4.08 5.45 -17.65
N PHE A 12 4.46 5.31 -16.37
CA PHE A 12 5.85 5.35 -15.87
C PHE A 12 6.61 6.66 -16.07
N THR A 13 5.96 7.72 -16.55
CA THR A 13 6.62 9.03 -16.67
C THR A 13 7.05 9.59 -15.31
N GLY A 14 6.41 9.15 -14.21
CA GLY A 14 6.77 9.47 -12.83
C GLY A 14 7.87 8.61 -12.20
N LEU A 15 8.41 7.60 -12.89
CA LEU A 15 9.33 6.60 -12.31
C LEU A 15 10.61 7.23 -11.73
N SER A 16 11.18 8.24 -12.39
CA SER A 16 12.37 8.94 -11.88
C SER A 16 12.12 9.54 -10.49
N ALA A 17 10.95 10.12 -10.28
CA ALA A 17 10.60 10.72 -9.01
C ALA A 17 10.32 9.68 -7.92
N VAL A 18 9.78 8.51 -8.28
CA VAL A 18 9.66 7.37 -7.36
C VAL A 18 11.03 6.90 -6.91
N ARG A 19 12.00 6.77 -7.84
CA ARG A 19 13.40 6.45 -7.50
C ARG A 19 14.02 7.47 -6.57
N GLU A 20 13.78 8.75 -6.81
CA GLU A 20 14.26 9.82 -5.95
C GLU A 20 13.62 9.79 -4.55
N ALA A 21 12.34 9.40 -4.44
CA ALA A 21 11.66 9.23 -3.15
C ALA A 21 12.27 8.10 -2.34
N VAL A 22 12.47 6.94 -2.98
CA VAL A 22 13.14 5.79 -2.36
C VAL A 22 14.57 6.16 -1.94
N ALA A 23 15.37 6.70 -2.86
CA ALA A 23 16.77 7.07 -2.59
C ALA A 23 16.90 8.19 -1.54
N GLY A 24 15.91 9.09 -1.47
CA GLY A 24 15.85 10.15 -0.46
C GLY A 24 15.36 9.68 0.91
N GLY A 25 14.92 8.42 1.03
CA GLY A 25 14.39 7.87 2.28
C GLY A 25 13.03 8.42 2.66
N ASP A 26 12.22 8.89 1.69
CA ASP A 26 10.83 9.30 1.95
C ASP A 26 10.03 8.08 2.46
N PRO A 27 9.25 8.20 3.56
CA PRO A 27 8.47 7.09 4.13
C PRO A 27 7.16 6.80 3.38
N GLY A 28 6.95 7.45 2.24
CA GLY A 28 5.71 7.44 1.49
C GLY A 28 5.65 8.57 0.49
N ILE A 29 4.53 8.64 -0.22
CA ILE A 29 4.33 9.46 -1.41
C ILE A 29 2.91 10.01 -1.45
N LEU A 30 2.74 11.23 -1.95
CA LEU A 30 1.43 11.84 -2.18
C LEU A 30 1.02 11.64 -3.63
N ILE A 31 -0.13 10.99 -3.85
CA ILE A 31 -0.71 10.83 -5.18
C ILE A 31 -1.86 11.83 -5.34
N LEU A 32 -1.79 12.59 -6.41
CA LEU A 32 -2.76 13.59 -6.86
C LEU A 32 -3.54 13.05 -8.06
N ASP A 33 -4.62 13.74 -8.41
CA ASP A 33 -5.45 13.44 -9.58
C ASP A 33 -5.88 11.96 -9.64
N LEU A 34 -6.10 11.33 -8.48
CA LEU A 34 -6.62 9.97 -8.44
C LEU A 34 -7.93 9.95 -9.22
N PRO A 35 -8.10 8.99 -10.15
CA PRO A 35 -9.35 8.79 -10.83
C PRO A 35 -10.36 8.62 -9.72
N VAL A 36 -11.36 9.48 -9.73
CA VAL A 36 -12.18 9.58 -8.54
C VAL A 36 -12.75 8.20 -8.28
N LEU A 37 -12.73 7.78 -7.02
CA LEU A 37 -13.47 6.57 -6.64
C LEU A 37 -14.97 6.70 -7.01
N GLN A 38 -15.43 7.89 -7.45
CA GLN A 38 -16.71 8.18 -8.09
C GLN A 38 -17.00 7.24 -9.29
N GLY A 39 -17.66 6.14 -8.92
CA GLY A 39 -18.86 5.66 -9.60
C GLY A 39 -19.97 5.64 -8.55
N ASP A 40 -20.83 4.63 -8.55
CA ASP A 40 -21.94 4.42 -7.58
C ASP A 40 -21.54 4.35 -6.09
N VAL A 41 -20.26 4.50 -5.76
CA VAL A 41 -19.70 4.33 -4.41
C VAL A 41 -19.01 5.62 -3.98
N SER A 42 -19.66 6.37 -3.09
CA SER A 42 -19.10 7.56 -2.45
C SER A 42 -18.41 7.18 -1.15
N LEU A 43 -17.21 7.72 -0.91
CA LEU A 43 -16.48 7.51 0.35
C LEU A 43 -17.31 7.90 1.58
N LYS A 44 -18.16 8.93 1.45
CA LYS A 44 -19.10 9.42 2.49
C LYS A 44 -20.16 8.41 2.91
N THR A 45 -20.29 7.29 2.20
CA THR A 45 -21.25 6.22 2.51
C THR A 45 -20.64 5.12 3.38
N LEU A 46 -19.33 5.17 3.65
CA LEU A 46 -18.69 4.25 4.56
C LEU A 46 -19.15 4.55 6.00
N PRO A 47 -19.51 3.51 6.79
CA PRO A 47 -19.87 3.72 8.20
C PRO A 47 -18.69 4.30 8.98
N GLN A 48 -18.99 5.19 9.93
CA GLN A 48 -18.00 5.66 10.90
C GLN A 48 -17.53 4.49 11.79
N GLY A 49 -16.23 4.41 12.07
CA GLY A 49 -15.63 3.34 12.87
C GLY A 49 -15.66 1.97 12.18
N LEU A 50 -15.83 1.95 10.85
CA LEU A 50 -15.75 0.73 10.05
C LEU A 50 -14.36 0.11 10.21
N VAL A 51 -14.33 -1.20 10.47
CA VAL A 51 -13.14 -2.04 10.33
C VAL A 51 -13.57 -3.28 9.53
N LEU A 52 -13.03 -3.42 8.32
CA LEU A 52 -13.42 -4.49 7.41
C LEU A 52 -12.19 -5.22 6.88
N GLN A 53 -12.13 -6.52 7.14
CA GLN A 53 -11.14 -7.40 6.53
C GLN A 53 -11.69 -8.03 5.25
N LYS A 54 -10.83 -8.21 4.24
CA LYS A 54 -11.19 -8.66 2.89
C LYS A 54 -12.06 -9.92 2.87
N ASN A 55 -11.72 -10.93 3.68
CA ASN A 55 -12.45 -12.21 3.70
C ASN A 55 -13.64 -12.23 4.67
N GLY A 56 -13.91 -11.14 5.40
CA GLY A 56 -14.93 -11.07 6.44
C GLY A 56 -16.30 -10.55 5.98
N ALA A 57 -16.44 -10.17 4.71
CA ALA A 57 -17.58 -9.38 4.23
C ALA A 57 -18.42 -10.11 3.16
N SER A 58 -19.74 -10.02 3.26
CA SER A 58 -20.65 -10.22 2.12
C SER A 58 -20.63 -8.97 1.23
N SER A 59 -20.92 -9.11 -0.08
CA SER A 59 -20.78 -8.01 -1.04
C SER A 59 -21.51 -6.74 -0.58
N SER A 60 -20.75 -5.65 -0.45
CA SER A 60 -21.20 -4.37 0.08
C SER A 60 -20.33 -3.24 -0.48
N VAL A 61 -20.80 -2.00 -0.33
CA VAL A 61 -20.10 -0.78 -0.77
C VAL A 61 -18.63 -0.73 -0.27
N PRO A 62 -18.30 -1.04 0.99
CA PRO A 62 -16.92 -1.16 1.45
C PRO A 62 -16.03 -2.11 0.65
N VAL A 63 -16.56 -3.25 0.19
CA VAL A 63 -15.80 -4.23 -0.61
C VAL A 63 -15.42 -3.62 -1.97
N THR A 64 -16.35 -2.89 -2.60
CA THR A 64 -16.05 -2.16 -3.85
C THR A 64 -15.00 -1.07 -3.66
N VAL A 65 -14.99 -0.40 -2.50
CA VAL A 65 -13.90 0.55 -2.16
C VAL A 65 -12.58 -0.20 -2.05
N MET A 66 -12.53 -1.31 -1.31
CA MET A 66 -11.33 -2.14 -1.18
C MET A 66 -10.81 -2.60 -2.53
N GLU A 67 -11.67 -3.11 -3.42
CA GLU A 67 -11.29 -3.53 -4.78
C GLU A 67 -10.64 -2.42 -5.59
N LYS A 68 -11.20 -1.19 -5.53
CA LYS A 68 -10.65 -0.03 -6.23
C LYS A 68 -9.31 0.39 -5.66
N LEU A 69 -9.18 0.45 -4.33
CA LEU A 69 -7.93 0.79 -3.66
C LEU A 69 -6.85 -0.27 -3.85
N HIS A 70 -7.27 -1.53 -3.92
CA HIS A 70 -6.37 -2.63 -4.24
C HIS A 70 -5.82 -2.51 -5.66
N LYS A 71 -6.66 -2.24 -6.66
CA LYS A 71 -6.20 -1.95 -8.04
C LYS A 71 -5.25 -0.76 -8.09
N PHE A 72 -5.53 0.29 -7.31
CA PHE A 72 -4.62 1.43 -7.17
C PHE A 72 -3.27 1.01 -6.57
N SER A 73 -3.27 0.18 -5.53
CA SER A 73 -2.03 -0.32 -4.91
C SER A 73 -1.12 -1.04 -5.92
N HIS A 74 -1.68 -1.81 -6.85
CA HIS A 74 -0.91 -2.49 -7.90
C HIS A 74 -0.19 -1.51 -8.84
N VAL A 75 -0.81 -0.37 -9.16
CA VAL A 75 -0.17 0.69 -9.97
C VAL A 75 1.04 1.28 -9.24
N VAL A 76 0.91 1.51 -7.93
CA VAL A 76 2.01 2.01 -7.10
C VAL A 76 3.12 0.96 -6.98
N LEU A 77 2.75 -0.27 -6.64
CA LEU A 77 3.68 -1.37 -6.43
C LEU A 77 4.50 -1.69 -7.68
N LYS A 78 3.89 -1.59 -8.87
CA LYS A 78 4.61 -1.75 -10.14
C LYS A 78 5.70 -0.69 -10.32
N ASN A 79 5.41 0.58 -10.02
CA ASN A 79 6.43 1.63 -10.08
C ASN A 79 7.52 1.40 -9.04
N LEU A 80 7.15 0.99 -7.83
CA LEU A 80 8.10 0.65 -6.77
C LEU A 80 9.02 -0.50 -7.19
N SER A 81 8.50 -1.59 -7.77
CA SER A 81 9.33 -2.71 -8.21
C SER A 81 10.39 -2.30 -9.22
N HIS A 82 10.07 -1.37 -10.13
CA HIS A 82 11.06 -0.79 -11.04
C HIS A 82 12.04 0.18 -10.35
N ALA A 83 11.60 0.87 -9.30
CA ALA A 83 12.44 1.83 -8.57
C ALA A 83 13.45 1.12 -7.66
N VAL A 84 13.06 0.01 -7.04
CA VAL A 84 13.95 -0.83 -6.22
C VAL A 84 14.69 -1.91 -7.01
N GLU A 85 14.47 -1.95 -8.33
CA GLU A 85 15.05 -2.93 -9.25
C GLU A 85 14.77 -4.39 -8.84
N LEU A 86 13.61 -4.61 -8.21
CA LEU A 86 13.19 -5.92 -7.79
C LEU A 86 12.24 -6.52 -8.84
N PRO A 87 12.47 -7.78 -9.25
CA PRO A 87 11.64 -8.51 -10.24
C PRO A 87 10.30 -8.96 -9.64
N TRP A 88 9.70 -8.08 -8.85
CA TRP A 88 8.52 -8.33 -8.06
C TRP A 88 7.24 -8.29 -8.86
N GLU A 89 7.21 -7.90 -10.13
CA GLU A 89 5.94 -7.93 -10.88
C GLU A 89 5.24 -9.29 -10.78
N LYS A 90 6.01 -10.40 -10.77
CA LYS A 90 5.49 -11.75 -10.54
C LYS A 90 5.04 -11.98 -9.09
N TYR A 91 5.81 -11.50 -8.11
CA TYR A 91 5.51 -11.65 -6.68
C TYR A 91 4.42 -10.71 -6.19
N LEU A 92 4.22 -9.55 -6.80
CA LEU A 92 3.15 -8.59 -6.51
C LEU A 92 1.81 -9.23 -6.84
N GLY A 93 1.72 -9.91 -7.99
CA GLY A 93 0.56 -10.71 -8.34
C GLY A 93 0.28 -11.80 -7.28
N GLU A 94 1.30 -12.55 -6.86
CA GLU A 94 1.11 -13.65 -5.89
C GLU A 94 0.86 -13.16 -4.45
N MET A 95 1.62 -12.18 -3.95
CA MET A 95 1.54 -11.65 -2.59
C MET A 95 0.36 -10.73 -2.37
N HIS A 96 -0.18 -10.13 -3.44
CA HIS A 96 -1.29 -9.19 -3.41
C HIS A 96 -2.38 -9.58 -4.41
N GLU A 97 -2.66 -10.88 -4.59
CA GLU A 97 -3.84 -11.30 -5.36
C GLU A 97 -5.11 -10.96 -4.57
N PHE A 98 -5.96 -10.09 -5.11
CA PHE A 98 -7.17 -9.67 -4.40
C PHE A 98 -8.12 -10.85 -4.15
N THR A 99 -8.23 -11.79 -5.09
CA THR A 99 -9.16 -12.92 -4.96
C THR A 99 -8.68 -14.04 -4.03
N ALA A 100 -7.38 -14.08 -3.73
CA ALA A 100 -6.79 -15.06 -2.83
C ALA A 100 -7.08 -14.71 -1.36
N GLN A 101 -7.02 -15.69 -0.47
CA GLN A 101 -7.19 -15.45 0.97
C GLN A 101 -6.10 -14.48 1.47
N GLY A 102 -6.50 -13.34 2.02
CA GLY A 102 -5.56 -12.34 2.53
C GLY A 102 -6.15 -11.45 3.62
N ASN A 103 -5.28 -10.66 4.27
CA ASN A 103 -5.62 -9.88 5.46
C ASN A 103 -5.71 -8.38 5.18
N ASP A 104 -5.92 -7.99 3.91
CA ASP A 104 -6.19 -6.59 3.54
C ASP A 104 -7.35 -6.04 4.37
N GLU A 105 -7.24 -4.78 4.75
CA GLU A 105 -8.14 -4.18 5.73
C GLU A 105 -8.49 -2.75 5.38
N LEU A 106 -9.77 -2.41 5.45
CA LEU A 106 -10.28 -1.05 5.30
C LEU A 106 -10.76 -0.54 6.64
N ARG A 107 -10.35 0.67 7.00
CA ARG A 107 -10.82 1.38 8.19
C ARG A 107 -11.34 2.77 7.85
N THR A 108 -12.37 3.21 8.55
CA THR A 108 -12.67 4.64 8.72
C THR A 108 -12.13 5.10 10.07
N VAL A 109 -11.40 6.21 10.06
CA VAL A 109 -10.70 6.76 11.23
C VAL A 109 -11.15 8.20 11.38
N SER A 110 -11.60 8.59 12.57
CA SER A 110 -12.09 9.95 12.75
C SER A 110 -10.99 10.99 12.58
N LEU A 111 -11.35 12.20 12.16
CA LEU A 111 -10.39 13.25 11.78
C LEU A 111 -9.32 13.54 12.87
N ASN A 112 -9.70 13.39 14.15
CA ASN A 112 -8.85 13.67 15.31
C ASN A 112 -8.06 12.45 15.80
N GLU A 113 -8.22 11.29 15.16
CA GLU A 113 -7.53 10.05 15.52
C GLU A 113 -6.35 9.80 14.56
N SER A 114 -5.30 9.17 15.08
CA SER A 114 -4.15 8.78 14.27
C SER A 114 -4.44 7.47 13.54
N VAL A 115 -3.92 7.35 12.31
CA VAL A 115 -3.94 6.07 11.57
C VAL A 115 -2.86 5.17 12.16
N ALA A 116 -3.17 3.90 12.45
CA ALA A 116 -2.19 2.99 13.03
C ALA A 116 -1.10 2.64 11.99
N ASN A 117 0.17 2.58 12.42
CA ASN A 117 1.27 2.08 11.59
C ASN A 117 1.37 0.57 11.79
N GLU A 118 0.77 -0.21 10.89
CA GLU A 118 0.66 -1.65 11.04
C GLU A 118 1.60 -2.44 10.11
N TRP A 119 1.64 -3.76 10.30
CA TRP A 119 2.32 -4.65 9.37
C TRP A 119 1.52 -4.76 8.06
N SER A 120 1.87 -3.92 7.09
CA SER A 120 1.38 -3.90 5.72
C SER A 120 2.55 -3.70 4.75
N THR A 121 2.31 -3.94 3.46
CA THR A 121 3.20 -3.53 2.38
C THR A 121 3.01 -2.03 2.13
N LEU A 122 1.76 -1.59 2.01
CA LEU A 122 1.39 -0.19 1.84
C LEU A 122 0.19 0.15 2.72
N THR A 123 0.14 1.40 3.20
CA THR A 123 -1.07 2.00 3.76
C THR A 123 -1.50 3.14 2.85
N ILE A 124 -2.72 3.07 2.34
CA ILE A 124 -3.32 4.10 1.49
C ILE A 124 -4.29 4.89 2.36
N VAL A 125 -4.01 6.18 2.55
CA VAL A 125 -4.84 7.09 3.35
C VAL A 125 -5.50 8.12 2.43
N LEU A 126 -6.83 8.20 2.51
CA LEU A 126 -7.65 9.17 1.79
C LEU A 126 -8.46 10.01 2.79
N ASN A 127 -8.92 11.17 2.34
CA ASN A 127 -9.88 11.98 3.07
C ASN A 127 -11.17 12.14 2.28
N GLU A 128 -12.31 12.12 2.97
CA GLU A 128 -13.62 12.30 2.33
C GLU A 128 -13.79 13.65 1.62
N SER A 129 -13.18 14.72 2.13
CA SER A 129 -13.22 16.05 1.50
C SER A 129 -12.26 16.20 0.32
N HIS A 130 -11.24 15.35 0.21
CA HIS A 130 -10.24 15.38 -0.87
C HIS A 130 -10.04 14.00 -1.52
N PRO A 131 -11.08 13.39 -2.11
CA PRO A 131 -11.05 12.00 -2.57
C PRO A 131 -10.18 11.75 -3.81
N GLN A 132 -9.65 12.81 -4.42
CA GLN A 132 -8.73 12.76 -5.56
C GLN A 132 -7.26 12.72 -5.13
N GLN A 133 -6.99 12.71 -3.83
CA GLN A 133 -5.66 12.68 -3.28
C GLN A 133 -5.54 11.50 -2.32
N ALA A 134 -4.45 10.77 -2.41
CA ALA A 134 -4.13 9.71 -1.47
C ALA A 134 -2.68 9.82 -1.05
N LEU A 135 -2.47 9.74 0.26
CA LEU A 135 -1.17 9.40 0.78
C LEU A 135 -0.99 7.89 0.63
N VAL A 136 0.16 7.48 0.11
CA VAL A 136 0.58 6.09 0.11
C VAL A 136 1.86 5.95 0.92
N LEU A 137 1.80 5.19 2.00
CA LEU A 137 2.92 4.96 2.91
C LEU A 137 3.63 3.66 2.57
N PHE A 138 4.94 3.66 2.76
CA PHE A 138 5.81 2.51 2.62
C PHE A 138 5.92 1.82 3.97
N ASP A 139 5.25 0.69 4.17
CA ASP A 139 5.14 0.12 5.50
C ASP A 139 6.22 -0.93 5.79
N ALA A 140 6.19 -1.48 7.00
CA ALA A 140 7.21 -2.39 7.51
C ALA A 140 7.41 -3.65 6.66
N ALA A 141 6.36 -4.19 6.01
CA ALA A 141 6.53 -5.34 5.13
C ALA A 141 7.28 -4.96 3.87
N LEU A 142 7.00 -3.80 3.26
CA LEU A 142 7.73 -3.32 2.10
C LEU A 142 9.21 -3.08 2.44
N ALA A 143 9.50 -2.42 3.56
CA ALA A 143 10.88 -2.25 4.03
C ALA A 143 11.61 -3.58 4.25
N THR A 144 10.91 -4.60 4.75
CA THR A 144 11.47 -5.95 4.92
C THR A 144 11.75 -6.59 3.57
N PHE A 145 10.79 -6.52 2.64
CA PHE A 145 10.92 -7.13 1.34
C PHE A 145 12.05 -6.47 0.53
N THR A 146 12.17 -5.15 0.60
CA THR A 146 13.19 -4.36 -0.10
C THR A 146 14.53 -4.36 0.61
N GLU A 147 14.71 -5.17 1.66
CA GLU A 147 15.93 -5.25 2.46
C GLU A 147 16.39 -3.87 2.99
N GLY A 148 15.42 -3.02 3.31
CA GLY A 148 15.64 -1.69 3.86
C GLY A 148 15.83 -0.58 2.84
N MET A 149 15.70 -0.84 1.52
CA MET A 149 15.79 0.22 0.51
C MET A 149 14.67 1.26 0.64
N THR A 150 13.50 0.86 1.14
CA THR A 150 12.39 1.78 1.42
C THR A 150 12.31 2.11 2.91
N SER A 151 12.27 3.41 3.23
CA SER A 151 11.99 3.88 4.58
C SER A 151 10.53 3.66 4.95
N LYS A 152 10.26 3.38 6.23
CA LYS A 152 8.90 3.31 6.78
C LYS A 152 8.59 4.47 7.71
N PRO A 153 7.31 4.83 7.93
CA PRO A 153 6.93 5.83 8.92
C PRO A 153 7.51 5.50 10.31
N PRO A 154 8.04 6.49 11.04
CA PRO A 154 8.51 6.29 12.41
C PRO A 154 7.32 6.09 13.38
N GLY A 155 7.55 5.38 14.47
CA GLY A 155 6.54 5.16 15.51
C GLY A 155 5.45 4.15 15.15
N SER A 156 4.47 4.01 16.04
CA SER A 156 3.34 3.07 15.93
C SER A 156 2.07 3.68 15.35
N ALA A 157 2.08 4.99 15.05
CA ALA A 157 0.95 5.73 14.53
C ALA A 157 1.44 6.76 13.50
N ILE A 158 0.62 6.98 12.49
CA ILE A 158 0.81 7.95 11.43
C ILE A 158 0.06 9.21 11.84
N ASP A 159 0.80 10.31 11.97
CA ASP A 159 0.20 11.61 12.18
C ASP A 159 -0.34 12.14 10.85
N VAL A 160 -1.64 11.96 10.65
CA VAL A 160 -2.34 12.38 9.43
C VAL A 160 -2.44 13.91 9.33
N SER A 161 -2.19 14.63 10.43
CA SER A 161 -2.21 16.09 10.45
C SER A 161 -1.00 16.72 9.72
N GLU A 162 0.13 16.01 9.63
CA GLU A 162 1.25 16.41 8.77
C GLU A 162 0.85 16.40 7.27
N LEU A 163 -0.14 15.58 6.91
CA LEU A 163 -0.65 15.44 5.54
C LEU A 163 -1.70 16.47 5.18
N ALA A 164 -2.49 16.92 6.17
CA ALA A 164 -3.42 18.04 6.03
C ALA A 164 -2.72 19.31 5.51
N GLY A 165 -1.45 19.50 5.88
CA GLY A 165 -0.62 20.61 5.37
C GLY A 165 -0.38 20.55 3.85
N GLN A 166 -0.48 19.37 3.23
CA GLN A 166 -0.29 19.17 1.78
C GLN A 166 -1.59 18.98 1.00
N ILE A 167 -2.65 18.46 1.66
CA ILE A 167 -3.92 18.10 1.02
C ILE A 167 -4.98 19.22 1.13
N GLY A 168 -4.66 20.32 1.83
CA GLY A 168 -5.63 21.35 2.19
C GLY A 168 -6.35 21.00 3.49
N LYS A 169 -7.13 21.93 4.06
CA LYS A 169 -7.79 21.72 5.36
C LYS A 169 -8.80 20.55 5.25
N PRO A 170 -8.54 19.40 5.88
CA PRO A 170 -9.41 18.23 5.74
C PRO A 170 -10.69 18.40 6.56
N GLU A 171 -11.79 17.92 6.00
CA GLU A 171 -13.09 17.75 6.66
C GLU A 171 -13.57 16.30 6.45
N GLY A 172 -14.32 15.76 7.42
CA GLY A 172 -14.80 14.37 7.37
C GLY A 172 -13.75 13.35 7.81
N ASP A 173 -14.12 12.07 7.76
CA ASP A 173 -13.27 10.98 8.26
C ASP A 173 -12.10 10.69 7.30
N TRP A 174 -11.05 10.11 7.87
CA TRP A 174 -9.97 9.48 7.13
C TRP A 174 -10.36 8.06 6.76
N ILE A 175 -9.91 7.62 5.60
CA ILE A 175 -10.08 6.24 5.15
C ILE A 175 -8.70 5.65 4.97
N ALA A 176 -8.41 4.60 5.74
CA ALA A 176 -7.14 3.89 5.69
C ALA A 176 -7.36 2.50 5.12
N TYR A 177 -6.64 2.18 4.05
CA TYR A 177 -6.62 0.85 3.46
C TYR A 177 -5.22 0.24 3.59
N TYR A 178 -5.13 -0.83 4.36
CA TYR A 178 -3.91 -1.57 4.63
C TYR A 178 -3.78 -2.71 3.63
N VAL A 179 -2.82 -2.58 2.71
CA VAL A 179 -2.47 -3.60 1.73
C VAL A 179 -1.52 -4.58 2.41
N ARG A 180 -2.03 -5.74 2.81
CA ARG A 180 -1.24 -6.74 3.54
C ARG A 180 -0.79 -7.84 2.58
N PRO A 181 0.46 -8.32 2.69
CA PRO A 181 0.90 -9.44 1.90
C PRO A 181 0.19 -10.73 2.36
N ILE A 182 -0.06 -11.65 1.42
CA ILE A 182 -0.60 -12.98 1.74
C ILE A 182 0.43 -13.76 2.55
N GLU A 183 0.04 -14.16 3.75
CA GLU A 183 0.93 -14.72 4.79
C GLU A 183 1.60 -16.04 4.40
N ASP A 184 0.91 -16.87 3.61
CA ASP A 184 1.38 -18.20 3.21
C ASP A 184 2.14 -18.22 1.87
N VAL A 185 2.32 -17.07 1.22
CA VAL A 185 3.19 -16.96 0.03
C VAL A 185 4.65 -17.02 0.47
N PHE A 186 5.49 -17.68 -0.34
CA PHE A 186 6.93 -17.73 -0.10
C PHE A 186 7.58 -16.38 -0.41
N TYR A 187 8.28 -15.83 0.56
CA TYR A 187 9.19 -14.72 0.35
C TYR A 187 10.41 -15.23 -0.41
N THR A 188 10.68 -14.62 -1.57
CA THR A 188 11.94 -14.84 -2.29
C THR A 188 12.78 -13.59 -2.14
N ARG A 189 14.03 -13.78 -1.66
CA ARG A 189 15.03 -12.71 -1.57
C ARG A 189 15.31 -12.10 -2.95
N THR A 190 15.82 -10.88 -2.92
CA THR A 190 16.09 -9.95 -4.03
C THR A 190 16.83 -10.53 -5.26
N ALA A 191 16.89 -9.71 -6.31
CA ALA A 191 17.04 -10.02 -7.75
C ALA A 191 18.04 -11.12 -8.21
N ASP A 192 19.10 -11.43 -7.46
CA ASP A 192 20.06 -12.49 -7.83
C ASP A 192 19.43 -13.90 -7.84
N ALA A 193 18.35 -14.09 -7.07
CA ALA A 193 17.61 -15.36 -6.96
C ALA A 193 16.72 -15.69 -8.18
N LEU A 194 16.58 -14.79 -9.16
CA LEU A 194 15.66 -14.98 -10.30
C LEU A 194 16.33 -15.12 -11.66
N MET A 195 17.58 -14.69 -11.80
CA MET A 195 18.39 -15.06 -12.97
C MET A 195 18.96 -16.48 -12.83
N THR A 196 18.86 -17.07 -11.64
CA THR A 196 19.31 -18.43 -11.32
C THR A 196 18.13 -19.22 -10.76
N PRO A 197 17.77 -20.38 -11.32
CA PRO A 197 16.79 -21.26 -10.69
C PRO A 197 17.22 -21.56 -9.25
N LEU A 198 16.30 -21.33 -8.31
CA LEU A 198 16.51 -21.66 -6.91
C LEU A 198 16.88 -23.15 -6.79
N SER A 199 17.96 -23.43 -6.08
CA SER A 199 18.37 -24.79 -5.75
C SER A 199 17.32 -25.50 -4.89
N THR A 200 17.38 -26.84 -4.82
CA THR A 200 16.49 -27.63 -3.95
C THR A 200 16.56 -27.16 -2.50
N THR A 201 17.76 -26.87 -2.00
CA THR A 201 17.99 -26.33 -0.65
C THR A 201 17.31 -24.97 -0.48
N GLU A 202 17.48 -24.05 -1.43
CA GLU A 202 16.80 -22.75 -1.38
C GLU A 202 15.29 -22.87 -1.59
N TYR A 203 14.75 -23.97 -2.13
CA TYR A 203 13.32 -24.25 -2.17
C TYR A 203 12.82 -24.74 -0.82
N GLU A 204 13.59 -25.61 -0.16
CA GLU A 204 13.27 -26.18 1.16
C GLU A 204 13.42 -25.16 2.30
N GLU A 205 14.33 -24.19 2.16
CA GLU A 205 14.64 -23.17 3.18
C GLU A 205 13.87 -21.85 3.00
N ARG A 206 12.96 -21.74 2.01
CA ARG A 206 12.21 -20.50 1.78
C ARG A 206 11.35 -20.17 2.99
N LYS A 207 11.42 -18.91 3.38
CA LYS A 207 10.54 -18.38 4.41
C LYS A 207 9.20 -17.98 3.80
N ARG A 208 8.11 -18.29 4.49
CA ARG A 208 6.80 -17.71 4.20
C ARG A 208 6.77 -16.26 4.69
N VAL A 209 5.92 -15.43 4.11
CA VAL A 209 5.74 -14.03 4.53
C VAL A 209 5.48 -13.92 6.03
N LYS A 210 4.67 -14.81 6.62
CA LYS A 210 4.39 -14.82 8.07
C LYS A 210 5.63 -15.04 8.94
N GLU A 211 6.65 -15.72 8.41
CA GLU A 211 7.92 -16.00 9.09
C GLU A 211 8.92 -14.84 8.96
N SER A 212 8.60 -13.84 8.11
CA SER A 212 9.39 -12.63 7.91
C SER A 212 8.88 -11.44 8.73
N LYS A 213 7.78 -11.58 9.47
CA LYS A 213 7.26 -10.54 10.35
C LYS A 213 8.25 -10.33 11.50
N ILE A 214 9.00 -9.22 11.43
CA ILE A 214 9.86 -8.80 12.53
C ILE A 214 8.93 -8.24 13.60
N VAL A 215 8.82 -8.94 14.74
CA VAL A 215 8.04 -8.52 15.92
C VAL A 215 8.82 -7.49 16.72
#